data_AF-Q2W5H5-F1
#
_entry.id   AF-Q2W5H5-F1
#
_cell.length_a   1.000
_cell.length_b   1.000
_cell.length_c   1.000
_cell.angle_alpha   90.00
_cell.angle_beta   90.00
_cell.angle_gamma   90.00
#
_symmetry.space_group_name_H-M   'P 1'
#
loop_
_entity.id
_entity.type
_entity.pdbx_description
1 polymer ?
#
loop_
_entity_poly.entity_id
_entity_poly.type
_entity_poly.pdbx_seq_one_letter_code
_entity_poly.pdbx_strand_id
1 'polypeptide(L)'
;MPDLTFLADPYAFILPVLALFAVGYNVINERLCGPLVKAAADSLLRDLKEAHPDMSEAERIAAIRRAPDLPEQAIAALLRHHPTLPAFSGSWKFRYGLRRTLALRQSLPRIGAPSPRLTLAQAIILLTIGLPTAWIAGRPAIDLIRQALAIGLDATGSRSADVSISLILGAVAGVIALAGAACAGLGVWQLRRYLRLR
;
A
#
# COMPACT_ATOMS: atom_id res chain seq x y z
N MET A 1 33.51 15.94 6.28
CA MET A 1 32.12 15.99 6.78
C MET A 1 31.19 15.69 5.62
N PRO A 2 30.17 14.84 5.79
CA PRO A 2 29.19 14.58 4.72
C PRO A 2 28.48 15.88 4.37
N ASP A 3 28.31 16.13 3.08
CA ASP A 3 27.61 17.31 2.58
C ASP A 3 26.10 17.11 2.83
N LEU A 4 25.59 17.81 3.85
CA LEU A 4 24.21 17.71 4.33
C LEU A 4 23.28 18.72 3.64
N THR A 5 23.75 19.39 2.58
CA THR A 5 22.96 20.36 1.81
C THR A 5 21.66 19.79 1.26
N PHE A 6 21.57 18.48 1.04
CA PHE A 6 20.31 17.81 0.66
C PHE A 6 19.23 17.85 1.75
N LEU A 7 19.57 18.03 3.03
CA LEU A 7 18.59 18.19 4.12
C LEU A 7 17.96 19.60 4.16
N ALA A 8 18.53 20.57 3.44
CA ALA A 8 17.99 21.93 3.40
C ALA A 8 16.86 22.09 2.36
N ASP A 9 16.70 21.12 1.45
CA ASP A 9 15.63 21.13 0.46
C ASP A 9 14.33 20.53 1.05
N PRO A 10 13.23 21.29 1.15
CA PRO A 10 11.96 20.76 1.64
C PRO A 10 11.46 19.55 0.83
N TYR A 11 11.79 19.47 -0.46
CA TYR A 11 11.40 18.34 -1.31
C TYR A 11 12.18 17.06 -1.01
N ALA A 12 13.39 17.18 -0.44
CA ALA A 12 14.20 16.04 -0.03
C ALA A 12 13.63 15.30 1.18
N PHE A 13 12.68 15.90 1.91
CA PHE A 13 11.93 15.25 2.99
C PHE A 13 10.51 14.86 2.57
N ILE A 14 9.78 15.74 1.89
CA ILE A 14 8.37 15.53 1.57
C ILE A 14 8.17 14.31 0.66
N LEU A 15 9.00 14.17 -0.38
CA LEU A 15 8.85 13.08 -1.36
C LEU A 15 9.11 11.69 -0.74
N PRO A 16 10.21 11.47 0.00
CA PRO A 16 10.41 10.27 0.83
C PRO A 16 9.26 9.92 1.76
N VAL A 17 8.74 10.89 2.50
CA VAL A 17 7.65 10.67 3.46
C VAL A 17 6.38 10.25 2.73
N LEU A 18 6.05 10.90 1.61
CA LEU A 18 4.90 10.52 0.78
C LEU A 18 5.06 9.12 0.19
N ALA A 19 6.24 8.75 -0.28
CA ALA A 19 6.51 7.40 -0.81
C ALA A 19 6.36 6.32 0.28
N LEU A 20 6.95 6.54 1.45
CA LEU A 20 6.80 5.64 2.60
C LEU A 20 5.34 5.53 3.04
N PHE A 21 4.61 6.64 3.09
CA PHE A 21 3.19 6.63 3.42
C PHE A 21 2.38 5.84 2.39
N ALA A 22 2.64 6.02 1.09
CA ALA A 22 1.95 5.30 0.03
C ALA A 22 2.20 3.79 0.10
N VAL A 23 3.45 3.36 0.31
CA VAL A 23 3.80 1.95 0.47
C VAL A 23 3.22 1.38 1.76
N GLY A 24 3.40 2.06 2.89
CA GLY A 24 2.88 1.64 4.18
C GLY A 24 1.35 1.52 4.17
N TYR A 25 0.66 2.48 3.56
CA TYR A 25 -0.78 2.44 3.35
C TYR A 25 -1.17 1.21 2.53
N ASN A 26 -0.50 0.94 1.40
CA ASN A 26 -0.81 -0.25 0.58
C ASN A 26 -0.59 -1.56 1.35
N VAL A 27 0.52 -1.72 2.07
CA VAL A 27 0.82 -2.93 2.86
C VAL A 27 -0.21 -3.13 3.97
N ILE A 28 -0.55 -2.07 4.69
CA ILE A 28 -1.58 -2.12 5.73
C ILE A 28 -2.93 -2.51 5.12
N ASN A 29 -3.28 -1.96 3.97
CA ASN A 29 -4.54 -2.27 3.30
C ASN A 29 -4.62 -3.69 2.77
N GLU A 30 -3.54 -4.23 2.21
CA GLU A 30 -3.51 -5.63 1.79
C GLU A 30 -3.67 -6.58 2.98
N ARG A 31 -3.03 -6.25 4.12
CA ARG A 31 -3.19 -7.03 5.35
C ARG A 31 -4.60 -6.93 5.95
N LEU A 32 -5.24 -5.76 5.85
CA LEU A 32 -6.59 -5.54 6.38
C LEU A 32 -7.68 -6.10 5.45
N CYS A 33 -7.51 -6.00 4.13
CA CYS A 33 -8.42 -6.52 3.09
C CYS A 33 -7.96 -7.90 2.60
N GLY A 34 -7.58 -8.77 3.54
CA GLY A 34 -7.07 -10.11 3.24
C GLY A 34 -8.13 -11.01 2.56
N PRO A 35 -7.72 -12.21 2.13
CA PRO A 35 -8.57 -13.15 1.39
C PRO A 35 -9.86 -13.51 2.14
N LEU A 36 -9.79 -13.60 3.47
CA LEU A 36 -10.93 -13.90 4.33
C LEU A 36 -11.98 -12.79 4.36
N VAL A 37 -11.55 -11.53 4.39
CA VAL A 37 -12.45 -10.37 4.35
C VAL A 37 -13.15 -10.29 3.01
N LYS A 38 -12.44 -10.62 1.93
CA LYS A 38 -13.03 -10.72 0.59
C LYS A 38 -14.07 -11.84 0.53
N ALA A 39 -13.72 -13.04 1.01
CA ALA A 39 -14.65 -14.17 1.08
C ALA A 39 -15.91 -13.85 1.89
N ALA A 40 -15.77 -13.20 3.05
CA ALA A 40 -16.92 -12.81 3.87
C ALA A 40 -17.81 -11.78 3.17
N ALA A 41 -17.21 -10.78 2.49
CA ALA A 41 -17.95 -9.82 1.69
C ALA A 41 -18.68 -10.51 0.51
N ASP A 42 -18.04 -11.49 -0.14
CA ASP A 42 -18.61 -12.27 -1.24
C ASP A 42 -19.78 -13.14 -0.78
N SER A 43 -19.63 -13.86 0.34
CA SER A 43 -20.71 -14.66 0.93
C SER A 43 -21.90 -13.80 1.32
N LEU A 44 -21.67 -12.63 1.93
CA LEU A 44 -22.75 -11.73 2.34
C LEU A 44 -23.48 -11.13 1.12
N LEU A 45 -22.74 -10.73 0.07
CA LEU A 45 -23.34 -10.27 -1.18
C LEU A 45 -24.12 -11.36 -1.91
N ARG A 46 -23.68 -12.62 -1.80
CA ARG A 46 -24.38 -13.78 -2.35
C ARG A 46 -25.70 -14.02 -1.63
N ASP A 47 -25.69 -14.04 -0.30
CA ASP A 47 -26.92 -14.20 0.51
C ASP A 47 -27.95 -13.11 0.17
N LEU A 48 -27.52 -11.85 0.05
CA LEU A 48 -28.42 -10.75 -0.32
C LEU A 48 -28.89 -10.80 -1.78
N LYS A 49 -28.08 -11.36 -2.69
CA LYS A 49 -28.50 -11.57 -4.08
C LYS A 49 -29.57 -12.66 -4.16
N GLU A 50 -29.44 -13.72 -3.36
CA GLU A 50 -30.42 -14.80 -3.29
C GLU A 50 -31.73 -14.32 -2.64
N ALA A 51 -31.65 -13.51 -1.58
CA ALA A 51 -32.82 -12.94 -0.91
C ALA A 51 -33.54 -11.86 -1.73
N HIS A 52 -32.79 -11.04 -2.48
CA HIS A 52 -33.33 -9.92 -3.26
C HIS A 52 -32.70 -9.89 -4.67
N PRO A 53 -33.14 -10.77 -5.58
CA PRO A 53 -32.57 -10.88 -6.93
C PRO A 53 -32.76 -9.61 -7.77
N ASP A 54 -33.84 -8.87 -7.50
CA ASP A 54 -34.20 -7.66 -8.26
C ASP A 54 -33.41 -6.41 -7.83
N MET A 55 -32.70 -6.45 -6.70
CA MET A 55 -31.90 -5.33 -6.24
C MET A 55 -30.60 -5.20 -7.02
N SER A 56 -30.25 -3.97 -7.40
CA SER A 56 -28.95 -3.69 -8.00
C SER A 56 -27.82 -3.98 -7.00
N GLU A 57 -26.63 -4.35 -7.49
CA GLU A 57 -25.48 -4.64 -6.63
C GLU A 57 -25.08 -3.43 -5.77
N ALA A 58 -25.22 -2.22 -6.30
CA ALA A 58 -24.93 -0.98 -5.58
C ALA A 58 -25.90 -0.76 -4.41
N GLU A 59 -27.19 -1.05 -4.60
CA GLU A 59 -28.19 -0.99 -3.53
C GLU A 59 -27.96 -2.08 -2.49
N ARG A 60 -27.57 -3.29 -2.90
CA ARG A 60 -27.16 -4.36 -1.99
C ARG A 60 -25.98 -3.92 -1.12
N ILE A 61 -24.92 -3.37 -1.71
CA ILE A 61 -23.76 -2.87 -0.95
C ILE A 61 -24.15 -1.72 -0.01
N ALA A 62 -25.03 -0.81 -0.46
CA ALA A 62 -25.50 0.29 0.37
C ALA A 62 -26.34 -0.19 1.57
N ALA A 63 -27.21 -1.18 1.36
CA ALA A 63 -28.00 -1.81 2.40
C ALA A 63 -27.11 -2.49 3.45
N ILE A 64 -26.11 -3.26 2.99
CA ILE A 64 -25.11 -3.92 3.85
C ILE A 64 -24.40 -2.88 4.72
N ARG A 65 -23.89 -1.81 4.12
CA ARG A 65 -23.14 -0.78 4.86
C ARG A 65 -23.94 -0.06 5.94
N ARG A 66 -25.27 -0.01 5.81
CA ARG A 66 -26.17 0.61 6.79
C ARG A 66 -26.50 -0.32 7.94
N ALA A 67 -26.23 -1.63 7.83
CA ALA A 67 -26.47 -2.58 8.90
C ALA A 67 -25.54 -2.33 10.10
N PRO A 68 -26.07 -2.15 11.33
CA PRO A 68 -25.25 -1.97 12.52
C PRO A 68 -24.40 -3.22 12.84
N ASP A 69 -24.94 -4.41 12.58
CA ASP A 69 -24.36 -5.72 12.93
C ASP A 69 -23.65 -6.40 11.76
N LEU A 70 -23.17 -5.59 10.81
CA LEU A 70 -22.43 -6.01 9.63
C LEU A 70 -21.36 -7.10 9.85
N PRO A 71 -20.48 -7.03 10.86
CA PRO A 71 -19.47 -8.08 11.06
C PRO A 71 -20.08 -9.43 11.44
N GLU A 72 -21.14 -9.45 12.25
CA GLU A 72 -21.79 -10.69 12.70
C GLU A 72 -22.56 -11.34 11.54
N GLN A 73 -23.26 -10.53 10.74
CA GLN A 73 -23.90 -11.00 9.50
C GLN A 73 -22.88 -11.57 8.51
N ALA A 74 -21.69 -10.96 8.41
CA ALA A 74 -20.64 -11.42 7.52
C ALA A 74 -19.99 -12.73 7.99
N ILE A 75 -19.80 -12.89 9.30
CA ILE A 75 -19.33 -14.15 9.88
C ILE A 75 -20.37 -15.25 9.67
N ALA A 76 -21.65 -14.97 9.93
CA ALA A 76 -22.73 -15.92 9.71
C ALA A 76 -22.85 -16.35 8.24
N ALA A 77 -22.80 -15.40 7.30
CA ALA A 77 -22.78 -15.68 5.87
C ALA A 77 -21.54 -16.51 5.47
N LEU A 78 -20.36 -16.16 5.99
CA LEU A 78 -19.14 -16.91 5.72
C LEU A 78 -19.24 -18.36 6.20
N LEU A 79 -19.74 -18.59 7.42
CA LEU A 79 -19.90 -19.94 7.98
C LEU A 79 -20.91 -20.80 7.19
N ARG A 80 -21.95 -20.19 6.61
CA ARG A 80 -22.90 -20.89 5.73
C ARG A 80 -22.26 -21.41 4.44
N HIS A 81 -21.40 -20.60 3.81
CA HIS A 81 -20.77 -20.95 2.52
C HIS A 81 -19.43 -21.66 2.68
N HIS A 82 -18.76 -21.51 3.82
CA HIS A 82 -17.43 -22.02 4.09
C HIS A 82 -17.30 -22.52 5.55
N PRO A 83 -17.92 -23.66 5.89
CA PRO A 83 -17.99 -24.16 7.26
C PRO A 83 -16.63 -24.60 7.84
N THR A 84 -15.62 -24.81 7.01
CA THR A 84 -14.27 -25.24 7.42
C THR A 84 -13.30 -24.10 7.71
N LEU A 85 -13.70 -22.84 7.46
CA LEU A 85 -12.85 -21.69 7.78
C LEU A 85 -12.88 -21.40 9.28
N PRO A 86 -11.75 -20.99 9.88
CA PRO A 86 -11.70 -20.67 11.31
C PRO A 86 -12.70 -19.56 11.65
N ALA A 87 -13.55 -19.80 12.64
CA ALA A 87 -14.51 -18.82 13.12
C ALA A 87 -13.77 -17.63 13.73
N PHE A 88 -14.03 -16.43 13.20
CA PHE A 88 -13.39 -15.20 13.67
C PHE A 88 -14.19 -14.55 14.79
N SER A 89 -13.47 -13.95 15.75
CA SER A 89 -14.04 -12.92 16.61
C SER A 89 -14.15 -11.61 15.80
N GLY A 90 -15.15 -10.77 16.11
CA GLY A 90 -15.40 -9.46 15.52
C GLY A 90 -14.29 -8.42 15.74
N SER A 91 -13.03 -8.78 15.51
CA SER A 91 -11.86 -7.94 15.67
C SER A 91 -12.01 -6.66 14.85
N TRP A 92 -11.44 -5.58 15.37
CA TRP A 92 -11.49 -4.27 14.70
C TRP A 92 -10.89 -4.31 13.29
N LYS A 93 -9.87 -5.16 13.06
CA LYS A 93 -9.23 -5.38 11.75
C LYS A 93 -10.21 -5.95 10.73
N PHE A 94 -10.97 -6.97 11.12
CA PHE A 94 -12.01 -7.57 10.27
C PHE A 94 -13.12 -6.57 9.97
N ARG A 95 -13.63 -5.85 10.99
CA ARG A 95 -14.64 -4.80 10.83
C ARG A 95 -14.21 -3.71 9.85
N TYR A 96 -12.99 -3.21 10.01
CA TYR A 96 -12.42 -2.18 9.16
C TYR A 96 -12.18 -2.68 7.73
N GLY A 97 -11.55 -3.85 7.59
CA GLY A 97 -11.30 -4.49 6.30
C GLY A 97 -12.58 -4.74 5.52
N LEU A 98 -13.65 -5.20 6.18
CA LEU A 98 -14.93 -5.50 5.57
C LEU A 98 -15.63 -4.22 5.08
N ARG A 99 -15.74 -3.21 5.94
CA ARG A 99 -16.30 -1.89 5.57
C ARG A 99 -15.54 -1.27 4.40
N ARG A 100 -14.22 -1.39 4.40
CA ARG A 100 -13.35 -0.88 3.34
C ARG A 100 -13.50 -1.66 2.04
N THR A 101 -13.56 -2.99 2.09
CA THR A 101 -13.78 -3.84 0.91
C THR A 101 -15.12 -3.51 0.26
N LEU A 102 -16.18 -3.34 1.06
CA LEU A 102 -17.49 -2.90 0.58
C LEU A 102 -17.48 -1.48 0.03
N ALA A 103 -16.77 -0.54 0.66
CA ALA A 103 -16.63 0.82 0.15
C ALA A 103 -15.90 0.85 -1.21
N LEU A 104 -14.80 0.10 -1.34
CA LEU A 104 -14.09 -0.08 -2.62
C LEU A 104 -15.03 -0.67 -3.67
N ARG A 105 -15.78 -1.72 -3.32
CA ARG A 105 -16.78 -2.35 -4.19
C ARG A 105 -17.97 -1.46 -4.51
N GLN A 106 -18.29 -0.44 -3.71
CA GLN A 106 -19.34 0.55 -3.99
C GLN A 106 -18.84 1.68 -4.88
N SER A 107 -17.56 2.05 -4.77
CA SER A 107 -16.93 2.95 -5.73
C SER A 107 -16.72 2.28 -7.10
N LEU A 108 -16.57 0.95 -7.14
CA LEU A 108 -16.33 0.17 -8.36
C LEU A 108 -17.51 0.02 -9.35
N PRO A 109 -18.82 -0.06 -9.00
CA PRO A 109 -19.87 -0.33 -9.98
C PRO A 109 -20.28 0.96 -10.70
N ARG A 110 -20.01 2.13 -10.11
CA ARG A 110 -20.17 3.45 -10.74
C ARG A 110 -18.95 3.86 -11.57
N ILE A 111 -17.85 3.10 -11.45
CA ILE A 111 -16.61 3.27 -12.20
C ILE A 111 -16.40 1.99 -13.03
N GLY A 112 -17.17 1.84 -14.12
CA GLY A 112 -16.93 0.75 -15.06
C GLY A 112 -15.50 0.83 -15.59
N ALA A 113 -14.63 -0.07 -15.13
CA ALA A 113 -13.16 0.07 -15.19
C ALA A 113 -12.67 1.42 -14.59
N PRO A 114 -11.57 1.44 -13.80
CA PRO A 114 -11.00 2.73 -13.37
C PRO A 114 -10.81 3.58 -14.61
N SER A 115 -11.45 4.76 -14.66
CA SER A 115 -11.54 5.51 -15.90
C SER A 115 -10.12 5.65 -16.46
N PRO A 116 -9.93 5.44 -17.78
CA PRO A 116 -8.60 5.39 -18.37
C PRO A 116 -7.73 6.61 -17.97
N ARG A 117 -8.38 7.76 -17.75
CA ARG A 117 -7.78 9.01 -17.26
C ARG A 117 -7.36 8.97 -15.78
N LEU A 118 -8.15 8.38 -14.88
CA LEU A 118 -7.79 8.23 -13.47
C LEU A 118 -6.63 7.25 -13.28
N THR A 119 -6.62 6.14 -14.02
CA THR A 119 -5.51 5.17 -14.00
C THR A 119 -4.21 5.82 -14.48
N LEU A 120 -4.29 6.62 -15.56
CA LEU A 120 -3.16 7.38 -16.07
C LEU A 120 -2.67 8.44 -15.06
N ALA A 121 -3.59 9.22 -14.48
CA ALA A 121 -3.23 10.25 -13.49
C ALA A 121 -2.55 9.64 -12.27
N GLN A 122 -3.06 8.51 -11.76
CA GLN A 122 -2.45 7.80 -10.64
C GLN A 122 -1.06 7.25 -11.00
N ALA A 123 -0.90 6.69 -12.21
CA ALA A 123 0.40 6.23 -12.69
C ALA A 123 1.43 7.37 -12.78
N ILE A 124 1.02 8.54 -13.30
CA ILE A 124 1.87 9.73 -13.38
C ILE A 124 2.25 10.20 -11.98
N ILE A 125 1.30 10.33 -11.05
CA ILE A 125 1.57 10.74 -9.66
C ILE A 125 2.57 9.80 -8.98
N LEU A 126 2.41 8.48 -9.14
CA LEU A 126 3.32 7.50 -8.56
C LEU A 126 4.73 7.59 -9.17
N LEU A 127 4.84 7.89 -10.46
CA LEU A 127 6.13 8.09 -11.13
C LEU A 127 6.80 9.39 -10.69
N THR A 128 6.06 10.50 -10.60
CA THR A 128 6.59 11.81 -10.20
C THR A 128 7.02 11.85 -8.75
N ILE A 129 6.46 11.00 -7.88
CA ILE A 129 6.92 10.85 -6.49
C ILE A 129 8.04 9.80 -6.40
N GLY A 130 7.86 8.64 -7.04
CA GLY A 130 8.73 7.48 -6.87
C GLY A 130 10.13 7.67 -7.46
N LEU A 131 10.23 8.19 -8.68
CA LEU A 131 11.52 8.38 -9.37
C LEU A 131 12.43 9.39 -8.64
N PRO A 132 11.96 10.59 -8.27
CA PRO A 132 12.78 11.53 -7.52
C PRO A 132 13.14 10.99 -6.13
N THR A 133 12.21 10.31 -5.44
CA THR A 133 12.50 9.72 -4.13
C THR A 133 13.62 8.67 -4.21
N ALA A 134 13.57 7.79 -5.21
CA ALA A 134 14.60 6.78 -5.43
C ALA A 134 15.97 7.43 -5.71
N TRP A 135 15.99 8.54 -6.46
CA TRP A 135 17.21 9.26 -6.78
C TRP A 135 17.79 10.03 -5.59
N ILE A 136 16.97 10.85 -4.94
CA ILE A 136 17.35 11.73 -3.82
C ILE A 136 17.84 10.92 -2.63
N ALA A 137 17.21 9.80 -2.31
CA ALA A 137 17.62 8.93 -1.21
C ALA A 137 18.65 7.88 -1.62
N GLY A 138 18.61 7.40 -2.87
CA GLY A 138 19.47 6.31 -3.34
C GLY A 138 20.93 6.72 -3.52
N ARG A 139 21.17 7.92 -4.06
CA ARG A 139 22.53 8.43 -4.25
C ARG A 139 23.30 8.58 -2.92
N PRO A 140 22.79 9.29 -1.88
CA PRO A 140 23.47 9.39 -0.60
C PRO A 140 23.58 8.05 0.11
N ALA A 141 22.61 7.13 -0.06
CA ALA A 141 22.72 5.78 0.49
C ALA A 141 23.96 5.04 -0.06
N ILE A 142 24.17 5.06 -1.37
CA ILE A 142 25.33 4.43 -2.02
C ILE A 142 26.63 5.10 -1.57
N ASP A 143 26.66 6.43 -1.53
CA ASP A 143 27.86 7.18 -1.16
C ASP A 143 28.26 6.92 0.31
N LEU A 144 27.29 6.88 1.23
CA LEU A 144 27.52 6.58 2.65
C LEU A 144 27.99 5.14 2.86
N ILE A 145 27.41 4.16 2.15
CA ILE A 145 27.83 2.76 2.22
C ILE A 145 29.26 2.60 1.67
N ARG A 146 29.58 3.25 0.53
CA ARG A 146 30.93 3.23 -0.03
C ARG A 146 31.96 3.88 0.88
N GLN A 147 31.62 5.03 1.49
CA GLN A 147 32.48 5.68 2.47
C GLN A 147 32.70 4.80 3.69
N ALA A 148 31.65 4.17 4.22
CA ALA A 148 31.76 3.27 5.36
C ALA A 148 32.64 2.04 5.04
N LEU A 149 32.51 1.47 3.84
CA LEU A 149 33.35 0.36 3.38
C LEU A 149 34.81 0.79 3.21
N ALA A 150 35.07 1.96 2.62
CA ALA A 150 36.42 2.49 2.47
C ALA A 150 37.08 2.75 3.83
N ILE A 151 36.37 3.38 4.77
CA ILE A 151 36.86 3.63 6.13
C ILE A 151 37.03 2.30 6.90
N GLY A 152 36.14 1.33 6.71
CA GLY A 152 36.20 0.01 7.35
C GLY A 152 37.35 -0.86 6.86
N LEU A 153 37.76 -0.72 5.59
CA LEU A 153 38.95 -1.37 5.04
C LEU A 153 40.26 -0.75 5.55
N ASP A 154 40.24 0.53 5.93
CA ASP A 154 41.39 1.27 6.48
C ASP A 154 41.51 1.24 8.02
N ALA A 155 40.49 0.78 8.75
CA ALA A 155 40.37 1.01 10.19
C ALA A 155 41.08 -0.04 11.08
N THR A 156 42.32 0.28 11.41
CA THR A 156 42.94 -0.02 12.72
C THR A 156 42.18 0.71 13.84
N GLY A 157 41.23 0.03 14.50
CA GLY A 157 40.79 0.23 15.89
C GLY A 157 40.04 1.51 16.32
N SER A 158 40.22 2.69 15.72
CA SER A 158 39.77 3.97 16.32
C SER A 158 38.58 4.68 15.64
N ARG A 159 38.06 4.16 14.52
CA ARG A 159 36.99 4.81 13.71
C ARG A 159 35.68 4.02 13.62
N SER A 160 35.44 3.09 14.55
CA SER A 160 34.26 2.19 14.51
C SER A 160 32.91 2.92 14.60
N ALA A 161 32.84 4.04 15.33
CA ALA A 161 31.61 4.81 15.50
C ALA A 161 31.16 5.50 14.20
N ASP A 162 32.09 6.12 13.46
CA ASP A 162 31.80 6.84 12.21
C ASP A 162 31.37 5.88 11.08
N VAL A 163 32.00 4.70 11.01
CA VAL A 163 31.59 3.62 10.10
C VAL A 163 30.17 3.16 10.43
N SER A 164 29.88 2.94 11.72
CA SER A 164 28.56 2.49 12.17
C SER A 164 27.46 3.50 11.85
N ILE A 165 27.70 4.80 12.11
CA ILE A 165 26.75 5.87 11.80
C ILE A 165 26.52 5.96 10.29
N SER A 166 27.58 5.91 9.48
CA SER A 166 27.48 5.97 8.02
C SER A 166 26.71 4.78 7.44
N LEU A 167 26.91 3.57 7.98
CA LEU A 167 26.14 2.38 7.59
C LEU A 167 24.66 2.49 7.96
N ILE A 168 24.34 2.97 9.17
CA ILE A 168 22.96 3.15 9.62
C ILE A 168 22.24 4.19 8.75
N LEU A 169 22.85 5.36 8.54
CA LEU A 169 22.29 6.41 7.70
C LEU A 169 22.14 5.94 6.24
N GLY A 170 23.14 5.23 5.72
CA GLY A 170 23.10 4.62 4.39
C GLY A 170 21.99 3.57 4.25
N ALA A 171 21.78 2.73 5.27
CA ALA A 171 20.70 1.75 5.28
C ALA A 171 19.31 2.41 5.35
N VAL A 172 19.13 3.44 6.18
CA VAL A 172 17.87 4.20 6.26
C VAL A 172 17.56 4.87 4.93
N ALA A 173 18.53 5.57 4.34
CA ALA A 173 18.38 6.17 3.01
C ALA A 173 18.12 5.10 1.93
N GLY A 174 18.73 3.93 2.04
CA GLY A 174 18.48 2.79 1.15
C GLY A 174 17.06 2.26 1.22
N VAL A 175 16.48 2.13 2.43
CA VAL A 175 15.07 1.73 2.62
C VAL A 175 14.12 2.75 1.98
N ILE A 176 14.41 4.04 2.14
CA ILE A 176 13.64 5.12 1.51
C ILE A 176 13.73 5.04 -0.02
N ALA A 177 14.93 4.80 -0.55
CA ALA A 177 15.14 4.66 -1.99
C ALA A 177 14.37 3.47 -2.57
N LEU A 178 14.34 2.34 -1.85
CA LEU A 178 13.54 1.17 -2.21
C LEU A 178 12.04 1.45 -2.18
N ALA A 179 11.54 2.22 -1.22
CA ALA A 179 10.15 2.66 -1.20
C ALA A 179 9.81 3.54 -2.42
N GLY A 180 10.70 4.47 -2.78
CA GLY A 180 10.58 5.26 -4.02
C GLY A 180 10.55 4.39 -5.27
N ALA A 181 11.46 3.41 -5.37
CA ALA A 181 11.51 2.47 -6.48
C ALA A 181 10.24 1.61 -6.58
N ALA A 182 9.69 1.16 -5.45
CA ALA A 182 8.44 0.41 -5.41
C ALA A 182 7.24 1.26 -5.89
N CYS A 183 7.15 2.53 -5.48
CA CYS A 183 6.16 3.48 -5.99
C CYS A 183 6.28 3.67 -7.50
N ALA A 184 7.50 3.88 -8.01
CA ALA A 184 7.75 4.01 -9.45
C ALA A 184 7.38 2.72 -10.21
N GLY A 185 7.74 1.54 -9.67
CA GLY A 185 7.40 0.25 -10.27
C GLY A 185 5.88 0.03 -10.38
N LEU A 186 5.12 0.39 -9.33
CA LEU A 186 3.66 0.39 -9.37
C LEU A 186 3.11 1.36 -10.42
N GLY A 187 3.67 2.57 -10.51
CA GLY A 187 3.32 3.55 -11.55
C GLY A 187 3.54 3.02 -12.97
N VAL A 188 4.72 2.43 -13.24
CA VAL A 188 5.04 1.80 -14.54
C VAL A 188 4.09 0.65 -14.85
N TRP A 189 3.78 -0.21 -13.87
CA TRP A 189 2.85 -1.32 -14.07
C TRP A 189 1.44 -0.82 -14.43
N GLN A 190 0.93 0.21 -13.74
CA GLN A 190 -0.36 0.83 -14.06
C GLN A 190 -0.35 1.47 -15.44
N LEU A 191 0.73 2.18 -15.80
CA LEU A 191 0.89 2.79 -17.12
C LEU A 191 0.90 1.73 -18.23
N ARG A 192 1.66 0.64 -18.04
CA ARG A 192 1.67 -0.49 -18.99
C ARG A 192 0.31 -1.13 -19.15
N ARG A 193 -0.43 -1.32 -18.05
CA ARG A 193 -1.79 -1.86 -18.09
C ARG A 193 -2.74 -0.94 -18.85
N TYR A 194 -2.63 0.38 -18.62
CA TYR A 194 -3.38 1.38 -19.37
C TYR A 194 -3.09 1.33 -20.88
N LEU A 195 -1.82 1.26 -21.26
CA LEU A 195 -1.41 1.18 -22.68
C LEU A 195 -1.86 -0.11 -23.37
N ARG A 196 -2.00 -1.23 -22.65
CA ARG A 196 -2.50 -2.50 -23.22
C ARG A 196 -4.01 -2.55 -23.42
N LEU A 197 -4.76 -1.72 -22.69
CA LEU A 197 -6.22 -1.65 -22.75
C LEU A 197 -6.72 -0.65 -23.79
N ARG A 198 -5.81 -0.02 -24.53
CA ARG A 198 -6.06 0.99 -25.56
C ARG A 198 -5.56 0.48 -26.90
#